data_AF-A0A260YNG7-F1
#
_entry.id   AF-A0A260YNG7-F1
#
_cell.length_a   1.000
_cell.length_b   1.000
_cell.length_c   1.000
_cell.angle_alpha   90.00
_cell.angle_beta   90.00
_cell.angle_gamma   90.00
#
_symmetry.space_group_name_H-M   'P 1'
#
loop_
_entity.id
_entity.type
_entity.pdbx_description
1 polymer ?
#
loop_
_entity_poly.entity_id
_entity_poly.type
_entity_poly.pdbx_seq_one_letter_code
_entity_poly.pdbx_strand_id
1 'polypeptide(L)'
;VCKKNGKSYKVGEEFDVGNLRYTCQEFGVYVIAGCRTHTGKPLKLGDIEVIDHVKFHCLAHGTSVYYRETACGQKGEVDCDKVPLPRGYEQAVHSEV
;
A
#
# COMPACT_ATOMS: atom_id res chain seq x y z
N VAL A 1 -18.03 -14.98 5.45
CA VAL A 1 -17.91 -14.22 4.19
C VAL A 1 -17.74 -12.76 4.51
N CYS A 2 -16.90 -12.03 3.77
CA CYS A 2 -16.72 -10.60 3.93
C CYS A 2 -17.57 -9.86 2.90
N LYS A 3 -18.12 -8.69 3.27
CA LYS A 3 -18.88 -7.83 2.35
C LYS A 3 -18.19 -6.48 2.23
N LYS A 4 -17.82 -6.07 1.02
CA LYS A 4 -17.19 -4.77 0.77
C LYS A 4 -17.58 -4.26 -0.62
N ASN A 5 -17.98 -2.99 -0.69
CA ASN A 5 -18.47 -2.34 -1.93
C ASN A 5 -19.56 -3.15 -2.66
N GLY A 6 -20.50 -3.73 -1.91
CA GLY A 6 -21.59 -4.55 -2.47
C GLY A 6 -21.19 -5.94 -2.97
N LYS A 7 -19.90 -6.30 -2.94
CA LYS A 7 -19.39 -7.64 -3.29
C LYS A 7 -19.20 -8.49 -2.04
N SER A 8 -19.37 -9.80 -2.20
CA SER A 8 -19.13 -10.80 -1.16
C SER A 8 -17.89 -11.63 -1.49
N TYR A 9 -17.00 -11.80 -0.51
CA TYR A 9 -15.73 -12.53 -0.64
C TYR A 9 -15.71 -13.70 0.35
N LYS A 10 -15.13 -14.82 -0.07
CA LYS A 10 -14.95 -16.02 0.77
C LYS A 10 -13.80 -15.81 1.75
N VAL A 11 -13.82 -16.54 2.87
CA VAL A 11 -12.68 -16.53 3.81
C VAL A 11 -11.45 -17.05 3.07
N GLY A 12 -10.31 -16.38 3.25
CA GLY A 12 -9.06 -16.62 2.53
C GLY A 12 -8.97 -15.95 1.15
N GLU A 13 -10.08 -15.40 0.64
CA GLU A 13 -10.08 -14.71 -0.65
C GLU A 13 -9.38 -13.35 -0.54
N GLU A 14 -8.46 -13.10 -1.48
CA GLU A 14 -7.80 -11.82 -1.62
C GLU A 14 -8.53 -10.96 -2.65
N PHE A 15 -8.70 -9.68 -2.34
CA PHE A 15 -9.36 -8.74 -3.24
C PHE A 15 -8.79 -7.34 -3.06
N ASP A 16 -8.89 -6.55 -4.14
CA ASP A 16 -8.32 -5.21 -4.17
C ASP A 16 -9.40 -4.15 -4.08
N VAL A 17 -9.12 -3.09 -3.33
CA VAL A 17 -9.92 -1.86 -3.33
C VAL A 17 -8.98 -0.67 -3.46
N GLY A 18 -9.05 0.02 -4.60
CA GLY A 18 -8.10 1.08 -4.94
C GLY A 18 -6.69 0.51 -5.12
N ASN A 19 -5.74 1.00 -4.33
CA ASN A 19 -4.36 0.51 -4.32
C ASN A 19 -4.07 -0.43 -3.14
N LEU A 20 -5.08 -0.76 -2.33
CA LEU A 20 -4.93 -1.63 -1.17
C LEU A 20 -5.45 -3.03 -1.48
N ARG A 21 -4.68 -4.02 -1.04
CA ARG A 21 -4.99 -5.45 -1.16
C ARG A 21 -5.47 -5.96 0.19
N TYR A 22 -6.61 -6.62 0.19
CA TYR A 22 -7.27 -7.14 1.38
C TYR A 22 -7.34 -8.65 1.33
N THR A 23 -7.32 -9.29 2.49
CA THR A 23 -7.68 -10.70 2.65
C THR A 23 -8.91 -10.77 3.53
N CYS A 24 -9.92 -11.49 3.05
CA CYS A 24 -11.09 -11.81 3.86
C CYS A 24 -10.73 -12.87 4.91
N GLN A 25 -11.01 -12.57 6.17
CA GLN A 25 -10.80 -13.45 7.31
C GLN A 25 -12.13 -13.99 7.84
N GLU A 26 -12.03 -14.86 8.83
CA GLU A 26 -13.20 -15.36 9.56
C GLU A 26 -14.00 -14.23 10.21
N PHE A 27 -15.25 -14.53 10.56
CA PHE A 27 -16.19 -13.55 11.14
C PHE A 27 -16.48 -12.31 10.28
N GLY A 28 -16.11 -12.35 8.99
CA GLY A 28 -16.37 -11.25 8.05
C GLY A 28 -15.41 -10.06 8.19
N VAL A 29 -14.34 -10.23 8.97
CA VAL A 29 -13.26 -9.25 9.11
C VAL A 29 -12.41 -9.26 7.84
N TYR A 30 -11.94 -8.10 7.39
CA TYR A 30 -10.92 -8.01 6.35
C TYR A 30 -9.64 -7.39 6.94
N VAL A 31 -8.50 -7.93 6.54
CA VAL A 31 -7.18 -7.40 6.91
C VAL A 31 -6.52 -6.84 5.66
N ILE A 32 -5.74 -5.78 5.81
CA ILE A 32 -4.94 -5.26 4.69
C ILE A 32 -3.72 -6.17 4.58
N ALA A 33 -3.58 -6.86 3.45
CA ALA A 33 -2.47 -7.75 3.16
C ALA A 33 -1.29 -7.02 2.49
N GLY A 34 -1.57 -5.89 1.84
CA GLY A 34 -0.56 -5.14 1.12
C GLY A 34 -1.17 -4.06 0.23
N CYS A 35 -0.41 -3.66 -0.76
CA CYS A 35 -0.81 -2.72 -1.79
C CYS A 35 -0.69 -3.36 -3.18
N ARG A 36 -1.14 -2.65 -4.19
CA ARG A 36 -0.85 -2.96 -5.59
C ARG A 36 -0.41 -1.71 -6.32
N THR A 37 0.54 -1.88 -7.23
CA THR A 37 0.94 -0.83 -8.17
C THR A 37 -0.21 -0.51 -9.13
N HIS A 38 -0.15 0.63 -9.83
CA HIS A 38 -1.08 0.92 -10.92
C HIS A 38 -1.05 -0.15 -12.05
N THR A 39 0.08 -0.86 -12.21
CA THR A 39 0.22 -1.98 -13.15
C THR A 39 -0.36 -3.30 -12.63
N GLY A 40 -0.87 -3.33 -11.39
CA GLY A 40 -1.46 -4.52 -10.76
C GLY A 40 -0.46 -5.46 -10.09
N LYS A 41 0.82 -5.09 -10.00
CA LYS A 41 1.82 -5.88 -9.26
C LYS A 41 1.56 -5.76 -7.75
N PRO A 42 1.48 -6.87 -7.01
CA PRO A 42 1.28 -6.81 -5.57
C PRO A 42 2.56 -6.35 -4.84
N LEU A 43 2.37 -5.55 -3.79
CA LEU A 43 3.39 -5.10 -2.84
C LEU A 43 2.98 -5.53 -1.44
N LYS A 44 3.92 -5.98 -0.62
CA LYS A 44 3.70 -6.31 0.79
C LYS A 44 3.72 -5.05 1.65
N LEU A 45 3.11 -5.13 2.83
CA LEU A 45 3.25 -4.07 3.83
C LEU A 45 4.71 -3.96 4.28
N GLY A 46 5.24 -2.74 4.24
CA GLY A 46 6.65 -2.43 4.47
C GLY A 46 7.47 -2.25 3.18
N ASP A 47 6.94 -2.63 2.01
CA ASP A 47 7.71 -2.57 0.76
C ASP A 47 7.93 -1.12 0.30
N ILE A 48 9.16 -0.86 -0.12
CA ILE A 48 9.57 0.34 -0.87
C ILE A 48 10.31 -0.14 -2.11
N GLU A 49 9.69 -0.01 -3.27
CA GLU A 49 10.16 -0.61 -4.52
C GLU A 49 10.24 0.45 -5.61
N VAL A 50 11.25 0.36 -6.49
CA VAL A 50 11.34 1.19 -7.69
C VAL A 50 11.06 0.31 -8.90
N ILE A 51 9.98 0.62 -9.62
CA ILE A 51 9.57 -0.12 -10.80
C ILE A 51 9.29 0.90 -11.90
N ASP A 52 9.96 0.75 -13.04
CA ASP A 52 9.76 1.59 -14.23
C ASP A 52 9.76 3.10 -13.92
N HIS A 53 10.84 3.57 -13.28
CA HIS A 53 11.01 4.99 -12.89
C HIS A 53 9.92 5.52 -11.93
N VAL A 54 9.24 4.65 -11.21
CA VAL A 54 8.30 5.05 -10.16
C VAL A 54 8.68 4.36 -8.85
N LYS A 55 8.88 5.16 -7.80
CA LYS A 55 9.05 4.66 -6.43
C LYS A 55 7.69 4.49 -5.78
N PHE A 56 7.43 3.26 -5.35
CA PHE A 56 6.23 2.84 -4.64
C PHE A 56 6.57 2.70 -3.15
N HIS A 57 5.75 3.30 -2.30
CA HIS A 57 5.75 3.07 -0.87
C HIS A 57 4.46 2.35 -0.51
N CYS A 58 4.56 1.17 0.11
CA CYS A 58 3.44 0.45 0.70
C CYS A 58 3.74 0.25 2.19
N LEU A 59 3.58 1.30 2.99
CA LEU A 59 4.01 1.30 4.39
C LEU A 59 2.83 1.13 5.34
N ALA A 60 3.07 0.53 6.49
CA ALA A 60 2.06 0.38 7.53
C ALA A 60 2.59 0.93 8.86
N HIS A 61 1.70 1.57 9.61
CA HIS A 61 1.96 2.00 10.98
C HIS A 61 0.68 1.88 11.80
N GLY A 62 0.71 1.11 12.88
CA GLY A 62 -0.50 0.73 13.62
C GLY A 62 -1.54 0.07 12.70
N THR A 63 -2.75 0.64 12.65
CA THR A 63 -3.85 0.18 11.78
C THR A 63 -3.92 0.90 10.44
N SER A 64 -3.00 1.84 10.19
CA SER A 64 -3.00 2.70 9.01
C SER A 64 -2.02 2.20 7.97
N VAL A 65 -2.43 2.27 6.70
CA VAL A 65 -1.58 1.94 5.56
C VAL A 65 -1.40 3.18 4.68
N TYR A 66 -0.16 3.46 4.33
CA TYR A 66 0.30 4.62 3.60
C TYR A 66 0.85 4.18 2.25
N TYR A 67 0.09 4.49 1.21
CA TYR A 67 0.46 4.20 -0.17
C TYR A 67 0.85 5.47 -0.91
N ARG A 68 1.99 5.46 -1.61
CA ARG A 68 2.44 6.58 -2.44
C ARG A 68 3.23 6.10 -3.66
N GLU A 69 2.89 6.66 -4.81
CA GLU A 69 3.66 6.53 -6.05
C GLU A 69 4.39 7.86 -6.31
N THR A 70 5.64 7.82 -6.76
CA THR A 70 6.38 9.03 -7.12
C THR A 70 7.31 8.71 -8.29
N ALA A 71 7.12 9.41 -9.40
CA ALA A 71 8.01 9.31 -10.55
C ALA A 71 9.42 9.82 -10.18
N CYS A 72 10.46 9.11 -10.61
CA CYS A 72 11.84 9.32 -10.22
C CYS A 72 12.84 8.73 -11.22
N GLY A 73 14.04 9.30 -11.25
CA GLY A 73 15.16 8.78 -12.05
C GLY A 73 15.16 9.19 -13.53
N GLN A 74 14.14 9.90 -14.03
CA GLN A 74 14.21 10.54 -15.36
C GLN A 74 14.74 11.98 -15.30
N LYS A 75 15.09 12.53 -16.47
CA LYS A 75 15.65 13.88 -16.58
C LYS A 75 14.64 14.93 -16.10
N GLY A 76 14.97 15.61 -15.00
CA GLY A 76 14.11 16.61 -14.35
C GLY A 76 13.31 16.07 -13.16
N GLU A 77 13.38 14.77 -12.91
CA GLU A 77 12.80 14.15 -11.73
C GLU A 77 13.84 14.05 -10.60
N VAL A 78 13.33 13.78 -9.40
CA VAL A 78 14.18 13.45 -8.26
C VAL A 78 14.81 12.07 -8.46
N ASP A 79 16.01 11.88 -7.92
CA ASP A 79 16.60 10.55 -7.80
C ASP A 79 15.68 9.65 -6.95
N CYS A 80 15.46 8.41 -7.39
CA CYS A 80 14.62 7.46 -6.67
C CYS A 80 15.09 7.24 -5.22
N ASP A 81 16.40 7.29 -4.95
CA ASP A 81 16.93 7.15 -3.60
C ASP A 81 16.61 8.36 -2.70
N LYS A 82 16.35 9.51 -3.31
CA LYS A 82 16.05 10.78 -2.61
C LYS A 82 14.56 11.06 -2.48
N VAL A 83 13.69 10.21 -3.01
CA VAL A 83 12.24 10.33 -2.80
C VAL A 83 11.95 10.11 -1.31
N PRO A 84 11.35 11.12 -0.62
CA PRO A 84 11.03 11.01 0.79
C PRO A 84 9.83 10.10 1.03
N LEU A 85 9.72 9.62 2.27
CA LEU A 85 8.58 8.85 2.74
C LEU A 85 7.27 9.66 2.60
N PRO A 86 6.10 9.00 2.63
CA PRO A 86 4.83 9.72 2.69
C PRO A 86 4.74 10.55 3.97
N ARG A 87 4.46 11.86 3.87
CA ARG A 87 4.38 12.76 5.04
C ARG A 87 3.49 12.24 6.17
N GLY A 88 2.36 11.61 5.82
CA GLY A 88 1.45 11.02 6.80
C GLY A 88 2.06 9.84 7.55
N TYR A 89 2.92 9.05 6.89
CA TYR A 89 3.67 7.99 7.54
C TYR A 89 4.73 8.59 8.47
N GLU A 90 5.53 9.54 7.97
CA GLU A 90 6.57 10.22 8.77
C GLU A 90 6.01 10.86 10.05
N GLN A 91 4.84 11.51 9.96
CA GLN A 91 4.18 12.08 11.14
C GLN A 91 3.72 10.99 12.11
N ALA A 92 3.19 9.87 11.61
CA ALA A 92 2.72 8.77 12.43
C ALA A 92 3.86 8.10 13.21
N VAL A 93 5.00 7.81 12.56
CA VAL A 93 6.16 7.26 13.27
C VAL A 93 6.79 8.24 14.27
N HIS A 94 6.76 9.55 14.00
CA HIS A 94 7.30 10.54 14.94
C HIS A 94 6.40 10.82 16.14
N SER A 95 5.10 10.57 16.05
CA SER A 95 4.13 10.90 17.11
C SER A 95 4.04 9.84 18.21
N GLU A 96 4.70 8.70 18.05
CA GLU A 96 4.75 7.62 19.06
C GLU A 96 6.03 7.63 19.91
N VAL A 97 6.85 8.69 19.82
CA VAL A 97 8.08 8.91 20.62
C VAL A 97 7.86 9.98 21.67
#